data_AF-A0A6N2WMN3-F1
#
_entry.id   AF-A0A6N2WMN3-F1
#
_cell.length_a   1.000
_cell.length_b   1.000
_cell.length_c   1.000
_cell.angle_alpha   90.00
_cell.angle_beta   90.00
_cell.angle_gamma   90.00
#
_symmetry.space_group_name_H-M   'P 1'
#
loop_
_entity.id
_entity.type
_entity.pdbx_description
1 polymer ?
#
loop_
_entity_poly.entity_id
_entity_poly.type
_entity_poly.pdbx_seq_one_letter_code
_entity_poly.pdbx_strand_id
1 'polypeptide(L)'
;MGILNFFKKDSFNMDTLEGIEKIKISKYPPIKGLESPIKNIEYILQRKATEHKKNGRMDLAIACLKKSNELMPHSNFQYQASDYMRYIKYLRQNGQEDIADSEENRLHQEHPELFDKRIGNRKRIIESIEKCKQYHTDLIYIKTNGKCPLCKKYNNKIFSISGKSKKYPQLPKEFLTEGGFDKDCFVGVSIKL
;
A
#
# COMPACT_ATOMS: atom_id res chain seq x y z
N MET A 1 -5.62 2.05 -34.61
CA MET A 1 -6.32 0.74 -34.52
C MET A 1 -6.42 0.35 -33.07
N GLY A 2 -7.65 0.17 -32.59
CA GLY A 2 -8.01 0.17 -31.17
C GLY A 2 -7.70 -1.14 -30.46
N ILE A 3 -6.95 -1.02 -29.37
CA ILE A 3 -6.88 -2.02 -28.30
C ILE A 3 -7.61 -1.37 -27.11
N LEU A 4 -8.93 -1.52 -27.04
CA LEU A 4 -9.77 -1.29 -25.86
C LEU A 4 -11.22 -1.58 -26.26
N ASN A 5 -11.49 -2.84 -26.61
CA ASN A 5 -12.87 -3.31 -26.71
C ASN A 5 -12.95 -4.64 -25.97
N PHE A 6 -12.93 -4.56 -24.64
CA PHE A 6 -13.20 -5.68 -23.78
C PHE A 6 -14.01 -5.21 -22.58
N PHE A 7 -15.12 -5.93 -22.34
CA PHE A 7 -16.04 -5.90 -21.21
C PHE A 7 -17.29 -5.00 -21.34
N LYS A 8 -18.35 -5.59 -21.92
CA LYS A 8 -19.73 -5.39 -21.46
C LYS A 8 -19.87 -6.02 -20.06
N LYS A 9 -19.62 -5.24 -19.01
CA LYS A 9 -20.04 -5.54 -17.64
C LYS A 9 -20.21 -4.20 -16.95
N ASP A 10 -21.45 -3.70 -16.97
CA ASP A 10 -21.85 -2.33 -16.64
C ASP A 10 -20.97 -1.28 -17.31
N SER A 11 -21.35 -0.79 -18.49
CA SER A 11 -20.60 0.27 -19.18
C SER A 11 -20.71 1.58 -18.38
N PHE A 12 -19.88 1.72 -17.34
CA PHE A 12 -19.74 2.97 -16.62
C PHE A 12 -19.19 4.00 -17.60
N ASN A 13 -19.95 5.07 -17.82
CA ASN A 13 -19.50 6.16 -18.66
C ASN A 13 -18.44 6.96 -17.88
N MET A 14 -17.16 6.62 -18.09
CA MET A 14 -16.07 7.36 -17.47
C MET A 14 -15.77 8.68 -18.19
N ASP A 15 -16.49 9.02 -19.26
CA ASP A 15 -16.36 10.28 -19.99
C ASP A 15 -17.31 11.37 -19.47
N THR A 16 -18.04 11.13 -18.37
CA THR A 16 -18.86 12.14 -17.66
C THR A 16 -18.64 12.07 -16.14
N LEU A 17 -18.78 13.21 -15.46
CA LEU A 17 -18.70 13.27 -13.99
C LEU A 17 -19.75 12.38 -13.32
N GLU A 18 -21.00 12.47 -13.76
CA GLU A 18 -22.10 11.65 -13.25
C GLU A 18 -21.83 10.14 -13.42
N GLY A 19 -21.25 9.75 -14.55
CA GLY A 19 -20.94 8.35 -14.82
C GLY A 19 -19.79 7.83 -13.95
N ILE A 20 -18.79 8.66 -13.65
CA ILE A 20 -17.71 8.33 -12.70
C ILE A 20 -18.25 8.22 -11.26
N GLU A 21 -19.09 9.17 -10.83
CA GLU A 21 -19.64 9.21 -9.48
C GLU A 21 -20.51 7.98 -9.15
N LYS A 22 -21.28 7.51 -10.13
CA LYS A 22 -22.16 6.32 -9.99
C LYS A 22 -21.42 4.99 -9.89
N ILE A 23 -20.09 4.96 -10.10
CA ILE A 23 -19.30 3.73 -9.95
C ILE A 23 -19.35 3.29 -8.48
N LYS A 24 -19.88 2.09 -8.26
CA LYS A 24 -20.03 1.49 -6.93
C LYS A 24 -18.78 0.72 -6.51
N ILE A 25 -18.62 0.56 -5.20
CA ILE A 25 -17.62 -0.32 -4.62
C ILE A 25 -17.79 -1.73 -5.19
N SER A 26 -16.73 -2.21 -5.83
CA SER A 26 -16.68 -3.54 -6.44
C SER A 26 -16.26 -4.58 -5.41
N LYS A 27 -16.87 -5.77 -5.46
CA LYS A 27 -16.41 -6.93 -4.70
C LYS A 27 -15.57 -7.80 -5.60
N TYR A 28 -14.31 -7.98 -5.26
CA TYR A 28 -13.37 -8.82 -6.01
C TYR A 28 -13.18 -10.17 -5.32
N PRO A 29 -13.09 -11.28 -6.07
CA PRO A 29 -12.62 -12.53 -5.50
C PRO A 29 -11.16 -12.40 -5.04
N PRO A 30 -10.72 -13.20 -4.06
CA PRO A 30 -9.31 -13.29 -3.72
C PRO A 30 -8.46 -13.66 -4.95
N ILE A 31 -7.29 -13.05 -5.07
CA ILE A 31 -6.33 -13.32 -6.14
C ILE A 31 -5.88 -14.78 -6.07
N LYS A 32 -5.84 -15.47 -7.22
CA LYS A 32 -5.30 -16.83 -7.36
C LYS A 32 -4.01 -16.81 -8.17
N GLY A 33 -2.88 -16.90 -7.46
CA GLY A 33 -1.56 -16.93 -8.10
C GLY A 33 -1.12 -15.55 -8.61
N LEU A 34 -0.45 -15.52 -9.76
CA LEU A 34 0.03 -14.28 -10.39
C LEU A 34 -1.08 -13.67 -11.25
N GLU A 35 -1.77 -12.66 -10.74
CA GLU A 35 -2.77 -11.88 -11.47
C GLU A 35 -2.38 -10.42 -11.61
N SER A 36 -3.08 -9.70 -12.48
CA SER A 36 -2.87 -8.28 -12.76
C SER A 36 -4.16 -7.48 -12.50
N PRO A 37 -4.08 -6.26 -11.94
CA PRO A 37 -5.26 -5.44 -11.62
C PRO A 37 -5.93 -4.82 -12.86
N ILE A 38 -5.50 -5.18 -14.09
CA ILE A 38 -6.01 -4.58 -15.34
C ILE A 38 -7.53 -4.68 -15.54
N LYS A 39 -8.20 -5.59 -14.83
CA LYS A 39 -9.66 -5.76 -14.84
C LYS A 39 -10.37 -5.08 -13.67
N ASN A 40 -9.62 -4.56 -12.71
CA ASN A 40 -10.18 -3.87 -11.56
C ASN A 40 -10.53 -2.43 -11.91
N ILE A 41 -11.65 -1.96 -11.39
CA ILE A 41 -12.24 -0.69 -11.82
C ILE A 41 -11.40 0.49 -11.37
N GLU A 42 -10.79 0.42 -10.18
CA GLU A 42 -9.92 1.45 -9.64
C GLU A 42 -8.65 1.60 -10.48
N TYR A 43 -8.13 0.49 -11.03
CA TYR A 43 -7.01 0.53 -11.96
C TYR A 43 -7.42 1.09 -13.32
N ILE A 44 -8.59 0.70 -13.84
CA ILE A 44 -9.12 1.25 -15.10
C ILE A 44 -9.32 2.77 -14.98
N LEU A 45 -9.87 3.25 -13.85
CA LEU A 45 -10.01 4.68 -13.55
C LEU A 45 -8.66 5.40 -13.52
N GLN A 46 -7.63 4.78 -12.93
CA GLN A 46 -6.27 5.32 -12.95
C GLN A 46 -5.68 5.48 -14.36
N ARG A 47 -6.01 4.54 -15.28
CA ARG A 47 -5.61 4.63 -16.69
C ARG A 47 -6.41 5.71 -17.42
N LYS A 48 -7.73 5.74 -17.21
CA LYS A 48 -8.65 6.69 -17.82
C LYS A 48 -8.37 8.13 -17.38
N ALA A 49 -7.97 8.35 -16.13
CA ALA A 49 -7.49 9.66 -15.65
C ALA A 49 -6.28 10.18 -16.45
N THR A 50 -5.35 9.29 -16.80
CA THR A 50 -4.19 9.65 -17.65
C THR A 50 -4.64 10.07 -19.04
N GLU A 51 -5.62 9.37 -19.61
CA GLU A 51 -6.21 9.69 -20.92
C GLU A 51 -6.92 11.06 -20.87
N HIS A 52 -7.79 11.28 -19.87
CA HIS A 52 -8.49 12.56 -19.71
C HIS A 52 -7.52 13.73 -19.58
N LYS A 53 -6.48 13.60 -18.75
CA LYS A 53 -5.46 14.63 -18.60
C LYS A 53 -4.75 14.92 -19.92
N LYS A 54 -4.36 13.89 -20.69
CA LYS A 54 -3.72 14.08 -22.00
C LYS A 54 -4.62 14.84 -22.99
N ASN A 55 -5.94 14.68 -22.84
CA ASN A 55 -6.94 15.34 -23.66
C ASN A 55 -7.42 16.70 -23.07
N GLY A 56 -6.73 17.25 -22.06
CA GLY A 56 -7.08 18.54 -21.46
C GLY A 56 -8.32 18.53 -20.55
N ARG A 57 -8.91 17.35 -20.28
CA ARG A 57 -10.12 17.18 -19.47
C ARG A 57 -9.75 16.94 -18.00
N MET A 58 -9.18 17.96 -17.37
CA MET A 58 -8.59 17.83 -16.01
C MET A 58 -9.64 17.52 -14.94
N ASP A 59 -10.85 18.05 -15.08
CA ASP A 59 -12.03 17.78 -14.26
C ASP A 59 -12.35 16.27 -14.20
N LEU A 60 -12.47 15.62 -15.37
CA LEU A 60 -12.72 14.18 -15.47
C LEU A 60 -11.53 13.38 -14.96
N ALA A 61 -10.30 13.85 -15.19
CA ALA A 61 -9.10 13.19 -14.69
C ALA A 61 -9.07 13.15 -13.15
N ILE A 62 -9.40 14.28 -12.50
CA ILE A 62 -9.50 14.40 -11.05
C ILE A 62 -10.64 13.53 -10.52
N ALA A 63 -11.82 13.57 -11.15
CA ALA A 63 -12.96 12.73 -10.75
C ALA A 63 -12.63 11.23 -10.81
N CYS A 64 -11.96 10.77 -11.88
CA CYS A 64 -11.51 9.38 -11.97
C CYS A 64 -10.56 8.99 -10.83
N LEU A 65 -9.61 9.86 -10.45
CA LEU A 65 -8.65 9.55 -9.39
C LEU A 65 -9.29 9.61 -8.00
N LYS A 66 -10.19 10.57 -7.75
CA LYS A 66 -10.98 10.60 -6.52
C LYS A 66 -11.76 9.30 -6.34
N LYS A 67 -12.49 8.89 -7.37
CA LYS A 67 -13.23 7.63 -7.37
C LYS A 67 -12.30 6.42 -7.23
N SER A 68 -11.12 6.43 -7.87
CA SER A 68 -10.13 5.37 -7.70
C SER A 68 -9.68 5.25 -6.23
N ASN A 69 -9.39 6.37 -5.56
CA ASN A 69 -9.02 6.39 -4.14
C ASN A 69 -10.12 5.83 -3.22
N GLU A 70 -11.40 6.08 -3.53
CA GLU A 70 -12.53 5.48 -2.81
C GLU A 70 -12.60 3.95 -2.95
N LEU A 71 -12.08 3.40 -4.05
CA LEU A 71 -12.22 1.99 -4.41
C LEU A 71 -10.99 1.15 -4.06
N MET A 72 -9.79 1.73 -4.06
CA MET A 72 -8.53 1.03 -3.77
C MET A 72 -8.51 0.31 -2.41
N PRO A 73 -9.06 0.86 -1.29
CA PRO A 73 -9.12 0.15 -0.01
C PRO A 73 -9.95 -1.15 -0.04
N HIS A 74 -10.84 -1.29 -1.02
CA HIS A 74 -11.71 -2.46 -1.20
C HIS A 74 -11.23 -3.40 -2.32
N SER A 75 -10.06 -3.13 -2.89
CA SER A 75 -9.47 -3.96 -3.93
C SER A 75 -8.94 -5.27 -3.36
N ASN A 76 -8.88 -6.30 -4.21
CA ASN A 76 -8.11 -7.51 -3.93
C ASN A 76 -6.59 -7.31 -4.13
N PHE A 77 -6.16 -6.17 -4.69
CA PHE A 77 -4.77 -5.75 -4.79
C PHE A 77 -4.41 -4.68 -3.75
N GLN A 78 -3.12 -4.63 -3.40
CA GLN A 78 -2.56 -3.56 -2.57
C GLN A 78 -1.96 -2.47 -3.46
N TYR A 79 -2.29 -1.22 -3.15
CA TYR A 79 -1.79 -0.03 -3.85
C TYR A 79 -0.76 0.71 -2.98
N GLN A 80 0.15 1.43 -3.64
CA GLN A 80 1.21 2.19 -2.97
C GLN A 80 0.75 3.63 -2.71
N ALA A 81 1.41 4.33 -1.79
CA ALA A 81 1.16 5.76 -1.55
C ALA A 81 1.15 6.58 -2.85
N SER A 82 2.06 6.29 -3.77
CA SER A 82 2.15 6.97 -5.07
C SER A 82 0.87 6.86 -5.90
N ASP A 83 0.11 5.78 -5.78
CA ASP A 83 -1.14 5.58 -6.51
C ASP A 83 -2.23 6.53 -5.98
N TYR A 84 -2.38 6.61 -4.65
CA TYR A 84 -3.31 7.54 -3.98
C TYR A 84 -2.94 9.01 -4.21
N MET A 85 -1.64 9.33 -4.13
CA MET A 85 -1.11 10.68 -4.28
C MET A 85 -1.30 11.27 -5.69
N ARG A 86 -1.68 10.47 -6.69
CA ARG A 86 -2.01 10.98 -8.03
C ARG A 86 -3.18 11.96 -8.00
N TYR A 87 -4.20 11.68 -7.18
CA TYR A 87 -5.36 12.56 -7.02
C TYR A 87 -4.95 13.95 -6.52
N ILE A 88 -4.21 13.97 -5.40
CA ILE A 88 -3.65 15.18 -4.79
C ILE A 88 -2.78 15.94 -5.78
N LYS A 89 -1.90 15.24 -6.51
CA LYS A 89 -1.07 15.84 -7.56
C LYS A 89 -1.92 16.53 -8.64
N TYR A 90 -3.05 15.95 -9.05
CA TYR A 90 -3.89 16.55 -10.10
C TYR A 90 -4.69 17.73 -9.58
N LEU A 91 -5.14 17.71 -8.32
CA LEU A 91 -5.73 18.87 -7.66
C LEU A 91 -4.78 20.08 -7.68
N ARG A 92 -3.54 19.90 -7.23
CA ARG A 92 -2.50 20.95 -7.26
C ARG A 92 -2.26 21.48 -8.66
N GLN A 93 -2.13 20.57 -9.63
CA GLN A 93 -1.96 20.95 -11.05
C GLN A 93 -3.15 21.72 -11.63
N ASN A 94 -4.33 21.61 -11.02
CA ASN A 94 -5.54 22.33 -11.40
C ASN A 94 -5.78 23.57 -10.51
N GLY A 95 -4.80 23.98 -9.69
CA GLY A 95 -4.88 25.14 -8.81
C GLY A 95 -5.76 24.96 -7.56
N GLN A 96 -6.13 23.71 -7.22
CA GLN A 96 -7.01 23.39 -6.09
C GLN A 96 -6.19 23.02 -4.84
N GLU A 97 -5.33 23.95 -4.39
CA GLU A 97 -4.36 23.69 -3.30
C GLU A 97 -5.04 23.36 -1.96
N ASP A 98 -6.04 24.13 -1.54
CA ASP A 98 -6.74 23.89 -0.26
C ASP A 98 -7.37 22.48 -0.18
N ILE A 99 -7.94 22.02 -1.30
CA ILE A 99 -8.52 20.68 -1.40
C ILE A 99 -7.41 19.63 -1.38
N ALA A 100 -6.30 19.88 -2.09
CA ALA A 100 -5.16 18.98 -2.12
C ALA A 100 -4.56 18.76 -0.72
N ASP A 101 -4.38 19.83 0.04
CA ASP A 101 -3.82 19.78 1.39
C ASP A 101 -4.78 19.08 2.37
N SER A 102 -6.08 19.36 2.27
CA SER A 102 -7.10 18.65 3.06
C SER A 102 -7.10 17.16 2.77
N GLU A 103 -7.03 16.76 1.50
CA GLU A 103 -7.04 15.35 1.09
C GLU A 103 -5.74 14.64 1.42
N GLU A 104 -4.59 15.31 1.34
CA GLU A 104 -3.30 14.76 1.78
C GLU A 104 -3.30 14.50 3.30
N ASN A 105 -3.77 15.46 4.10
CA ASN A 105 -3.91 15.28 5.55
C ASN A 105 -4.86 14.13 5.89
N ARG A 106 -6.01 14.04 5.21
CA ARG A 106 -6.96 12.94 5.37
C ARG A 106 -6.32 11.58 5.04
N LEU A 107 -5.58 11.50 3.93
CA LEU A 107 -4.88 10.29 3.51
C LEU A 107 -3.82 9.86 4.54
N HIS A 108 -3.07 10.80 5.12
CA HIS A 108 -2.12 10.52 6.20
C HIS A 108 -2.78 10.00 7.48
N GLN A 109 -3.98 10.47 7.80
CA GLN A 109 -4.73 10.07 8.99
C GLN A 109 -5.42 8.71 8.81
N GLU A 110 -6.06 8.48 7.67
CA GLU A 110 -6.81 7.25 7.39
C GLU A 110 -5.92 6.08 6.99
N HIS A 111 -4.81 6.36 6.31
CA HIS A 111 -3.91 5.36 5.74
C HIS A 111 -2.44 5.58 6.13
N PRO A 112 -2.11 5.66 7.43
CA PRO A 112 -0.73 5.89 7.88
C PRO A 112 0.22 4.77 7.43
N GLU A 113 -0.27 3.56 7.16
CA GLU A 113 0.51 2.42 6.66
C GLU A 113 1.13 2.65 5.27
N LEU A 114 0.58 3.59 4.48
CA LEU A 114 1.15 3.97 3.19
C LEU A 114 2.44 4.79 3.35
N PHE A 115 2.58 5.51 4.47
CA PHE A 115 3.68 6.45 4.72
C PHE A 115 4.63 6.01 5.82
N ASP A 116 4.23 5.01 6.60
CA ASP A 116 5.05 4.41 7.65
C ASP A 116 5.09 2.89 7.51
N LYS A 117 6.18 2.40 6.92
CA LYS A 117 6.43 0.98 6.72
C LYS A 117 6.55 0.21 8.03
N ARG A 118 6.81 0.89 9.16
CA ARG A 118 6.90 0.24 10.47
C ARG A 118 5.56 -0.39 10.87
N ILE A 119 4.43 0.22 10.49
CA ILE A 119 3.10 -0.36 10.73
C ILE A 119 2.98 -1.75 10.08
N GLY A 120 3.32 -1.85 8.81
CA GLY A 120 3.33 -3.13 8.09
C GLY A 120 4.40 -4.10 8.59
N ASN A 121 5.59 -3.60 8.96
CA ASN A 121 6.65 -4.43 9.53
C ASN A 121 6.19 -5.06 10.85
N ARG A 122 5.59 -4.27 11.75
CA ARG A 122 5.10 -4.72 13.05
C ARG A 122 4.13 -5.89 12.91
N LYS A 123 3.16 -5.76 12.00
CA LYS A 123 2.21 -6.84 11.69
C LYS A 123 2.94 -8.13 11.28
N ARG A 124 3.87 -8.05 10.32
CA ARG A 124 4.66 -9.21 9.86
C ARG A 124 5.54 -9.82 10.95
N ILE A 125 6.11 -8.99 11.83
CA ILE A 125 6.94 -9.43 12.96
C ILE A 125 6.10 -10.23 13.95
N ILE A 126 4.94 -9.69 14.35
CA ILE A 126 4.01 -10.35 15.27
C ILE A 126 3.53 -11.67 14.68
N GLU A 127 3.08 -11.68 13.41
CA GLU A 127 2.66 -12.90 12.72
C GLU A 127 3.78 -13.95 12.66
N SER A 128 5.04 -13.52 12.47
CA SER A 128 6.19 -14.44 12.47
C SER A 128 6.48 -15.01 13.86
N ILE A 129 6.30 -14.21 14.92
CA ILE A 129 6.46 -14.66 16.32
C ILE A 129 5.38 -15.69 16.68
N GLU A 130 4.13 -15.48 16.27
CA GLU A 130 3.08 -16.48 16.48
C GLU A 130 3.40 -17.80 15.78
N LYS A 131 3.97 -17.75 14.57
CA LYS A 131 4.48 -18.96 13.90
C LYS A 131 5.67 -19.58 14.62
N CYS A 132 6.60 -18.80 15.18
CA CYS A 132 7.69 -19.33 16.00
C CYS A 132 7.16 -20.16 17.18
N LYS A 133 6.06 -19.73 17.82
CA LYS A 133 5.39 -20.53 18.87
C LYS A 133 4.86 -21.86 18.33
N GLN A 134 4.25 -21.86 17.15
CA GLN A 134 3.74 -23.07 16.49
C GLN A 134 4.86 -24.06 16.14
N TYR A 135 6.03 -23.55 15.76
CA TYR A 135 7.19 -24.37 15.44
C TYR A 135 8.12 -24.63 16.63
N HIS A 136 7.72 -24.23 17.85
CA HIS A 136 8.51 -24.39 19.07
C HIS A 136 9.95 -23.84 18.96
N THR A 137 10.14 -22.74 18.23
CA THR A 137 11.42 -22.05 18.13
C THR A 137 11.38 -20.68 18.81
N ASP A 138 12.50 -20.28 19.40
CA ASP A 138 12.71 -18.97 20.01
C ASP A 138 13.48 -18.02 19.08
N LEU A 139 13.85 -18.48 17.88
CA LEU A 139 14.79 -17.76 17.02
C LEU A 139 14.13 -17.14 15.81
N ILE A 140 14.47 -15.88 15.58
CA ILE A 140 13.99 -15.11 14.44
C ILE A 140 15.15 -14.44 13.74
N TYR A 141 15.13 -14.46 12.41
CA TYR A 141 16.08 -13.77 11.56
C TYR A 141 15.49 -12.46 11.07
N ILE A 142 16.24 -11.39 11.26
CA ILE A 142 15.89 -10.03 10.87
C ILE A 142 16.85 -9.58 9.77
N LYS A 143 16.27 -9.11 8.66
CA LYS A 143 16.96 -8.43 7.55
C LYS A 143 16.46 -7.00 7.47
N THR A 144 17.38 -6.05 7.44
CA THR A 144 17.04 -4.62 7.35
C THR A 144 17.82 -3.94 6.24
N ASN A 145 17.60 -2.64 6.02
CA ASN A 145 18.39 -1.86 5.08
C ASN A 145 19.82 -1.65 5.63
N GLY A 146 20.83 -2.23 4.96
CA GLY A 146 22.24 -2.08 5.31
C GLY A 146 22.82 -0.67 5.16
N LYS A 147 22.14 0.23 4.43
CA LYS A 147 22.56 1.62 4.23
C LYS A 147 21.91 2.60 5.21
N CYS A 148 20.81 2.22 5.85
CA CYS A 148 20.12 3.10 6.80
C CYS A 148 20.93 3.21 8.11
N PRO A 149 21.24 4.42 8.61
CA PRO A 149 22.07 4.60 9.80
C PRO A 149 21.44 4.00 11.07
N LEU A 150 20.10 4.00 11.16
CA LEU A 150 19.36 3.43 12.28
C LEU A 150 19.23 1.90 12.19
N CYS A 151 18.94 1.40 10.98
CA CYS A 151 18.58 0.00 10.78
C CYS A 151 19.78 -0.92 10.51
N LYS A 152 20.90 -0.41 9.98
CA LYS A 152 22.06 -1.22 9.55
C LYS A 152 22.61 -2.13 10.65
N LYS A 153 22.56 -1.69 11.90
CA LYS A 153 23.04 -2.45 13.07
C LYS A 153 22.27 -3.75 13.32
N TYR A 154 21.07 -3.90 12.74
CA TYR A 154 20.23 -5.09 12.87
C TYR A 154 20.20 -5.95 11.60
N ASN A 155 20.91 -5.55 10.55
CA ASN A 155 20.83 -6.22 9.27
C ASN A 155 21.45 -7.63 9.33
N ASN A 156 20.75 -8.61 8.79
CA ASN A 156 21.15 -10.01 8.71
C ASN A 156 21.51 -10.64 10.07
N LYS A 157 20.72 -10.37 11.11
CA LYS A 157 20.98 -10.87 12.47
C LYS A 157 19.89 -11.84 12.93
N ILE A 158 20.30 -12.80 13.76
CA ILE A 158 19.40 -13.72 14.47
C ILE A 158 19.21 -13.19 15.89
N PHE A 159 17.97 -13.21 16.35
CA PHE A 159 17.57 -12.79 17.69
C PHE A 159 16.81 -13.91 18.39
N SER A 160 16.94 -13.93 19.72
CA SER A 160 16.09 -14.69 20.63
C SER A 160 14.85 -13.85 20.97
N ILE A 161 13.66 -14.42 20.83
CA ILE A 161 12.40 -13.74 21.14
C ILE A 161 12.29 -13.57 22.66
N SER A 162 12.55 -14.64 23.41
CA SER A 162 12.48 -14.67 24.88
C SER A 162 13.66 -14.00 25.58
N GLY A 163 14.80 -13.85 24.90
CA GLY A 163 16.08 -13.43 25.48
C GLY A 163 16.81 -14.53 26.27
N LYS A 164 16.30 -15.78 26.27
CA LYS A 164 16.92 -16.90 27.01
C LYS A 164 18.10 -17.55 26.28
N SER A 165 18.33 -17.20 25.01
CA SER A 165 19.46 -17.74 24.26
C SER A 165 20.78 -17.21 24.80
N LYS A 166 21.75 -18.12 25.02
CA LYS A 166 23.14 -17.74 25.34
C LYS A 166 23.92 -17.25 24.12
N LYS A 167 23.47 -17.60 22.91
CA LYS A 167 24.19 -17.33 21.64
C LYS A 167 23.67 -16.09 20.94
N TYR A 168 22.35 -15.85 20.98
CA TYR A 168 21.72 -14.77 20.23
C TYR A 168 21.14 -13.71 21.17
N PRO A 169 21.33 -12.42 20.87
CA PRO A 169 20.78 -11.35 21.69
C PRO A 169 19.25 -11.37 21.66
N GLN A 170 18.64 -10.77 22.68
CA GLN A 170 17.20 -10.56 22.69
C GLN A 170 16.78 -9.64 21.54
N LEU A 171 15.63 -9.92 20.91
CA LEU A 171 15.02 -9.06 19.91
C LEU A 171 14.72 -7.68 20.52
N PRO A 172 15.20 -6.57 19.92
CA PRO A 172 14.88 -5.22 20.39
C PRO A 172 13.38 -4.98 20.47
N LYS A 173 12.93 -4.33 21.54
CA LYS A 173 11.49 -4.12 21.83
C LYS A 173 10.81 -3.26 20.76
N GLU A 174 11.54 -2.37 20.11
CA GLU A 174 11.04 -1.47 19.06
C GLU A 174 10.57 -2.25 17.82
N PHE A 175 11.08 -3.46 17.58
CA PHE A 175 10.50 -4.32 16.55
C PHE A 175 9.08 -4.80 16.90
N LEU A 176 8.77 -4.90 18.20
CA LEU A 176 7.46 -5.34 18.71
C LEU A 176 6.49 -4.17 18.91
N THR A 177 6.99 -3.03 19.41
CA THR A 177 6.15 -1.86 19.71
C THR A 177 5.93 -1.01 18.47
N GLU A 178 7.00 -0.68 17.74
CA GLU A 178 6.94 0.24 16.59
C GLU A 178 6.93 -0.50 15.25
N GLY A 179 7.56 -1.68 15.16
CA GLY A 179 7.83 -2.36 13.89
C GLY A 179 9.16 -2.00 13.25
N GLY A 180 10.08 -1.42 14.03
CA GLY A 180 11.41 -1.01 13.58
C GLY A 180 11.73 0.44 13.93
N PHE A 181 12.80 0.97 13.34
CA PHE A 181 13.41 2.23 13.77
C PHE A 181 13.21 3.39 12.79
N ASP A 182 12.96 3.09 11.51
CA ASP A 182 12.85 4.07 10.44
C ASP A 182 11.56 3.80 9.65
N LYS A 183 10.71 4.83 9.53
CA LYS A 183 9.41 4.78 8.86
C LYS A 183 9.52 4.40 7.38
N ASP A 184 10.66 4.68 6.75
CA ASP A 184 10.86 4.44 5.32
C ASP A 184 11.56 3.09 5.04
N CYS A 185 11.93 2.35 6.09
CA CYS A 185 12.62 1.07 5.98
C CYS A 185 11.70 -0.14 6.10
N PHE A 186 11.90 -1.12 5.20
CA PHE A 186 11.30 -2.44 5.32
C PHE A 186 12.13 -3.33 6.24
N VAL A 187 11.45 -4.17 7.02
CA VAL A 187 12.06 -5.22 7.84
C VAL A 187 11.62 -6.58 7.31
N GLY A 188 12.59 -7.33 6.80
CA GLY A 188 12.43 -8.74 6.44
C GLY A 188 12.53 -9.60 7.70
N VAL A 189 11.60 -10.55 7.82
CA VAL A 189 11.51 -11.43 8.98
C VAL A 189 11.40 -12.86 8.48
N SER A 190 12.15 -13.78 9.09
CA SER A 190 12.06 -15.19 8.78
C SER A 190 12.27 -16.01 10.04
N ILE A 191 11.53 -17.10 10.14
CA ILE A 191 11.64 -18.04 11.25
C ILE A 191 12.96 -18.80 11.10
N LYS A 192 13.67 -19.02 12.21
CA LYS A 192 14.81 -19.91 12.25
C LYS A 192 14.46 -21.13 13.08
N LEU A 193 14.31 -22.25 12.39
CA LEU A 193 14.15 -23.58 12.96
C LEU A 193 15.51 -24.08 13.44
#